data_AF-A0A438MAB8-F1
#
_entry.id   AF-A0A438MAB8-F1
#
_cell.length_a   1.000
_cell.length_b   1.000
_cell.length_c   1.000
_cell.angle_alpha   90.00
_cell.angle_beta   90.00
_cell.angle_gamma   90.00
#
_symmetry.space_group_name_H-M   'P 1'
#
loop_
_entity.id
_entity.type
_entity.pdbx_description
1 polymer ?
#
loop_
_entity_poly.entity_id
_entity_poly.type
_entity_poly.pdbx_seq_one_letter_code
_entity_poly.pdbx_strand_id
1 'polypeptide(L)' 'MIGHTDNAVEIDAPIGFVWAQTNDVRTWPGLFTEYAKVEVLEEADDRVVFRLTMHPDEQGGADSPRGEGRRA' A
#
# COMPACT_ATOMS: atom_id res chain seq x y z
N MET A 1 -9.55 -9.58 -19.53
CA MET A 1 -10.69 -8.86 -18.94
C MET A 1 -10.10 -7.70 -18.16
N ILE A 2 -10.54 -6.46 -18.43
CA ILE A 2 -10.14 -5.31 -17.60
C ILE A 2 -11.07 -5.33 -16.38
N GLY A 3 -10.49 -5.52 -15.20
CA GLY A 3 -11.20 -5.31 -13.93
C GLY A 3 -11.23 -3.81 -13.62
N HIS A 4 -12.39 -3.28 -13.27
CA HIS A 4 -12.56 -1.89 -12.88
C HIS A 4 -13.45 -1.83 -11.65
N THR A 5 -12.97 -1.15 -10.61
CA THR A 5 -13.71 -0.85 -9.38
C THR A 5 -13.68 0.66 -9.16
N ASP A 6 -14.82 1.21 -8.76
CA ASP A 6 -14.98 2.63 -8.40
C ASP A 6 -15.66 2.68 -7.02
N ASN A 7 -15.01 3.32 -6.05
CA ASN A 7 -15.46 3.39 -4.66
C ASN A 7 -15.21 4.81 -4.14
N ALA A 8 -16.14 5.32 -3.33
CA ALA A 8 -16.03 6.63 -2.71
C ALA A 8 -16.41 6.54 -1.22
N VAL A 9 -15.78 7.40 -0.41
CA VAL A 9 -16.10 7.59 1.01
C VAL A 9 -15.94 9.06 1.35
N GLU A 10 -16.87 9.60 2.12
CA GLU A 10 -16.80 10.96 2.67
C GLU A 10 -16.13 10.92 4.04
N ILE A 11 -15.14 11.78 4.25
CA ILE A 11 -14.40 11.89 5.51
C ILE A 11 -14.62 13.31 6.04
N ASP A 12 -15.25 13.42 7.21
CA ASP A 12 -15.49 14.70 7.89
C ASP A 12 -14.19 15.22 8.55
N ALA A 13 -13.24 15.62 7.70
CA ALA A 13 -11.97 16.19 8.12
C ALA A 13 -11.43 17.17 7.06
N PRO A 14 -10.57 18.14 7.44
CA PRO A 14 -9.95 19.05 6.48
C PRO A 14 -9.13 18.30 5.44
N ILE A 15 -9.17 18.76 4.18
CA ILE A 15 -8.46 18.11 3.06
C ILE A 15 -6.96 17.93 3.31
N GLY A 16 -6.30 18.90 3.94
CA GLY A 16 -4.88 18.81 4.26
C GLY A 16 -4.56 17.69 5.27
N PHE A 17 -5.47 17.43 6.21
CA PHE A 17 -5.33 16.33 7.17
C PHE A 17 -5.49 14.98 6.46
N VAL A 18 -6.55 14.83 5.67
CA VAL A 18 -6.80 13.60 4.91
C VAL A 18 -5.63 13.31 3.97
N TRP A 19 -5.16 14.32 3.24
CA TRP A 19 -4.03 14.20 2.32
C TRP A 19 -2.75 13.76 3.03
N ALA A 20 -2.40 14.41 4.15
CA ALA A 20 -1.20 14.06 4.91
C ALA A 20 -1.26 12.62 5.43
N GLN A 21 -2.42 12.21 5.96
CA GLN A 21 -2.57 10.88 6.55
C GLN A 21 -2.58 9.77 5.50
N THR A 22 -3.21 9.97 4.34
CA THR A 22 -3.28 8.96 3.28
C THR A 22 -1.98 8.85 2.49
N ASN A 23 -1.21 9.94 2.36
CA ASN A 23 0.08 9.92 1.66
C ASN A 23 1.28 9.57 2.55
N ASP A 24 1.12 9.48 3.88
CA ASP A 24 2.17 8.95 4.77
C ASP A 24 2.18 7.41 4.75
N VAL A 25 2.77 6.84 3.69
CA VAL A 25 2.82 5.39 3.45
C VAL A 25 3.46 4.59 4.59
N ARG A 26 4.33 5.21 5.39
CA ARG A 26 5.04 4.52 6.49
C ARG A 26 4.09 4.18 7.65
N THR A 27 3.01 4.94 7.78
CA THR A 27 2.01 4.76 8.84
C THR A 27 0.85 3.85 8.42
N TRP A 28 0.81 3.41 7.17
CA TRP A 28 -0.27 2.57 6.63
C TRP A 28 -0.56 1.30 7.42
N PRO A 29 0.38 0.59 8.07
CA PRO A 29 0.04 -0.56 8.91
C PRO A 29 -0.85 -0.21 10.13
N GLY A 30 -0.90 1.06 10.51
CA GLY A 30 -1.83 1.56 11.53
C GLY A 30 -3.16 2.09 10.96
N LEU A 31 -3.23 2.36 9.64
CA LEU A 31 -4.40 2.90 8.96
C LEU A 31 -5.23 1.81 8.25
N PHE A 32 -4.55 0.84 7.64
CA PHE A 32 -5.15 -0.28 6.92
C PHE A 32 -4.88 -1.58 7.67
N THR A 33 -5.93 -2.34 7.95
CA THR A 33 -5.84 -3.60 8.70
C THR A 33 -5.25 -4.74 7.89
N GLU A 34 -5.18 -4.61 6.56
CA GLU A 34 -4.67 -5.64 5.65
C GLU A 34 -3.14 -5.65 5.52
N TYR A 35 -2.49 -4.52 5.85
CA TYR A 35 -1.05 -4.35 5.65
C TYR A 35 -0.26 -4.60 6.92
N ALA A 36 0.55 -5.65 6.93
CA ALA A 36 1.43 -5.98 8.04
C ALA A 36 2.67 -5.08 8.11
N LYS A 37 3.20 -4.65 6.95
CA LYS A 37 4.43 -3.85 6.88
C LYS A 37 4.48 -3.00 5.62
N VAL A 38 5.07 -1.81 5.76
CA VAL A 38 5.50 -0.97 4.63
C VAL A 38 6.99 -0.70 4.73
N GLU A 39 7.70 -0.85 3.61
CA GLU A 39 9.12 -0.56 3.49
C GLU A 39 9.34 0.45 2.36
N VAL A 40 9.82 1.65 2.70
CA VAL A 40 10.16 2.67 1.69
C VAL A 40 11.55 2.35 1.11
N LEU A 41 11.61 2.24 -0.21
CA LEU A 41 12.80 1.90 -0.98
C LEU A 41 13.46 3.16 -1.57
N GLU A 42 12.64 4.12 -2.03
CA GLU A 42 13.09 5.40 -2.59
C GLU A 42 12.06 6.49 -2.28
N GLU A 43 12.53 7.71 -2.03
CA GLU A 43 11.70 8.90 -1.81
C GLU A 43 12.28 10.08 -2.58
N ALA A 44 11.43 10.73 -3.37
CA ALA A 44 11.71 11.95 -4.11
C ALA A 44 10.55 12.94 -3.91
N ASP A 45 10.72 14.18 -4.36
CA ASP A 45 9.76 15.28 -4.12
C ASP A 45 8.33 14.96 -4.57
N ASP A 46 8.17 14.15 -5.62
CA ASP A 46 6.88 13.86 -6.27
C ASP A 46 6.48 12.38 -6.26
N ARG A 47 7.33 11.49 -5.72
CA ARG A 47 7.07 10.05 -5.72
C ARG A 47 7.73 9.31 -4.56
N VAL A 48 7.10 8.20 -4.19
CA VAL A 48 7.63 7.24 -3.22
C VAL A 48 7.57 5.84 -3.83
N VAL A 49 8.67 5.11 -3.80
CA VAL A 49 8.72 3.69 -4.16
C VAL A 49 8.76 2.89 -2.86
N PHE A 50 7.80 2.00 -2.67
CA PHE A 50 7.68 1.21 -1.44
C PHE A 50 7.22 -0.22 -1.71
N ARG A 51 7.54 -1.12 -0.77
CA ARG A 51 7.08 -2.51 -0.75
C ARG A 51 6.05 -2.67 0.37
N LEU A 52 4.91 -3.27 0.02
CA LEU A 52 3.88 -3.69 0.98
C LEU A 52 4.04 -5.18 1.31
N THR A 53 3.82 -5.54 2.56
CA THR A 53 3.62 -6.93 3.00
C THR A 53 2.26 -7.04 3.64
N MET A 54 1.42 -7.96 3.16
CA MET A 54 0.10 -8.20 3.72
C MET A 54 0.20 -9.09 4.96
N HIS A 55 -0.79 -9.01 5.85
CA HIS A 55 -0.94 -10.03 6.88
C HIS A 55 -1.16 -11.40 6.21
N PRO A 56 -0.63 -12.50 6.78
CA PRO A 56 -0.95 -13.83 6.29
C PRO A 56 -2.45 -14.08 6.44
N ASP A 57 -3.10 -14.48 5.36
CA ASP A 57 -4.52 -14.83 5.37
C ASP A 57 -4.79 -15.94 6.41
N GLU A 58 -5.96 -15.92 7.05
CA GLU A 58 -6.42 -17.00 7.96
C GLU A 58 -6.46 -18.37 7.28
N GLN A 59 -6.45 -18.40 5.94
CA GLN A 59 -6.17 -19.57 5.11
C GLN A 59 -4.70 -19.52 4.68
N GLY A 60 -3.80 -20.03 5.53
CA GLY A 60 -2.35 -19.93 5.39
C GLY A 60 -1.81 -19.95 3.94
N GLY A 61 -1.34 -18.78 3.50
CA GLY A 61 -0.73 -18.57 2.19
C GLY A 61 0.35 -17.48 2.23
N ALA A 62 1.26 -17.57 3.22
CA ALA A 62 2.50 -16.80 3.16
C ALA A 62 3.43 -17.42 2.08
N ASP A 63 4.08 -16.55 1.32
CA ASP A 63 5.11 -16.82 0.29
C ASP A 63 4.65 -17.33 -1.08
N SER A 64 4.60 -16.40 -2.04
CA SER A 64 5.16 -16.64 -3.36
C SER A 64 6.06 -15.47 -3.75
N PRO A 65 7.39 -15.66 -3.77
CA PRO A 65 8.30 -14.64 -4.28
C PRO A 65 8.14 -14.64 -5.80
N ARG A 66 7.51 -13.63 -6.40
CA ARG A 66 7.76 -13.33 -7.81
C ARG A 66 9.13 -12.69 -7.91
N GLY A 67 10.14 -13.56 -7.89
CA GLY A 67 11.51 -13.24 -8.25
C GLY A 67 11.57 -12.73 -9.68
N GLU A 68 12.30 -11.63 -9.81
CA GLU A 68 12.79 -11.04 -11.03
C GLU A 68 13.52 -12.07 -11.91
N GLY A 69 13.25 -12.03 -13.21
CA GLY A 69 13.82 -12.96 -14.16
C GLY A 69 13.48 -12.63 -15.60
N ARG A 70 13.99 -11.51 -16.13
CA ARG A 70 14.28 -11.45 -17.56
C ARG A 70 15.43 -10.50 -17.87
N ARG A 71 16.64 -11.08 -17.89
CA ARG A 71 17.71 -10.64 -18.78
C ARG A 71 17.27 -10.88 -20.23
N ALA A 72 17.50 -9.89 -21.08
CA ALA A 72 17.88 -10.06 -22.48
C ALA A 72 18.85 -8.91 -22.80
#